data_AF-N2B3Z8-F1
#
_entry.id   AF-N2B3Z8-F1
#
_cell.length_a   1.000
_cell.length_b   1.000
_cell.length_c   1.000
_cell.angle_alpha   90.00
_cell.angle_beta   90.00
_cell.angle_gamma   90.00
#
_symmetry.space_group_name_H-M   'P 1'
#
loop_
_entity.id
_entity.type
_entity.pdbx_description
1 polymer ?
#
loop_
_entity_poly.entity_id
_entity_poly.type
_entity_poly.pdbx_seq_one_letter_code
_entity_poly.pdbx_strand_id
1 'polypeptide(L)'
;MRTLLEIFQDTKETLCKYDYYIHTQKRILHLTNSEIKIPHLMGMQYLGKPNQFTGDFGAYAIKKQRITMESVEKLVRKYYKTEEKQRRMLEMIHRKLDNLGELGEMFSSYSKLYLYEKGKNKESEFQSDYLLVHETGKKILHLGLVKSERGKGIYHCNSFMTTYQNDRDRDSFFRDLSYRYEITRIVRENKDTKHKEVIYQSVEAERREQAGIEKMLAAAGIRADGKLIKSILRLNKKFGIYHTADMLNDSEALLGKCTDKREESLVSDFLALWEEKRNGI
;
A
#
# COMPACT_ATOMS: atom_id res chain seq x y z
N MET A 1 6.29 24.32 4.36
CA MET A 1 7.14 23.15 4.03
C MET A 1 7.02 22.16 5.17
N ARG A 2 6.71 20.88 4.89
CA ARG A 2 6.56 19.87 5.94
C ARG A 2 7.90 19.58 6.60
N THR A 3 7.88 19.34 7.91
CA THR A 3 9.07 18.92 8.66
C THR A 3 9.37 17.44 8.38
N LEU A 4 10.62 17.02 8.62
CA LEU A 4 10.98 15.60 8.53
C LEU A 4 10.14 14.74 9.50
N LEU A 5 9.79 15.30 10.66
CA LEU A 5 8.96 14.61 11.65
C LEU A 5 7.54 14.37 11.13
N GLU A 6 6.91 15.38 10.53
CA GLU A 6 5.56 15.24 9.93
C GLU A 6 5.56 14.19 8.82
N ILE A 7 6.55 14.22 7.91
CA ILE A 7 6.70 13.22 6.84
C ILE A 7 6.86 11.82 7.43
N PHE A 8 7.69 11.68 8.48
CA PHE A 8 7.91 10.41 9.15
C PHE A 8 6.62 9.87 9.79
N GLN A 9 5.85 10.71 10.50
CA GLN A 9 4.61 10.27 11.15
C GLN A 9 3.54 9.86 10.14
N ASP A 10 3.35 10.64 9.07
CA ASP A 10 2.35 10.30 8.06
C ASP A 10 2.72 9.02 7.30
N THR A 11 4.02 8.81 7.05
CA THR A 11 4.53 7.56 6.49
C THR A 11 4.33 6.39 7.45
N LYS A 12 4.52 6.61 8.75
CA LYS A 12 4.29 5.61 9.79
C LYS A 12 2.82 5.20 9.87
N GLU A 13 1.90 6.17 9.89
CA GLU A 13 0.46 5.90 9.89
C GLU A 13 0.01 5.10 8.66
N THR A 14 0.68 5.30 7.51
CA THR A 14 0.42 4.52 6.30
C THR A 14 1.07 3.14 6.38
N LEU A 15 2.39 3.05 6.46
CA LEU A 15 3.12 1.79 6.25
C LEU A 15 3.26 0.90 7.49
N CYS A 16 3.29 1.48 8.69
CA CYS A 16 3.65 0.74 9.89
C CYS A 16 2.44 0.28 10.70
N LYS A 17 1.33 1.01 10.62
CA LYS A 17 0.06 0.68 11.28
C LYS A 17 -0.66 -0.51 10.65
N TYR A 18 -0.47 -0.71 9.35
CA TYR A 18 -1.15 -1.73 8.58
C TYR A 18 -0.19 -2.77 8.00
N ASP A 19 -0.68 -4.00 7.90
CA ASP A 19 -0.20 -4.98 6.94
C ASP A 19 -1.01 -4.82 5.64
N TYR A 20 -0.35 -5.00 4.50
CA TYR A 20 -0.98 -4.94 3.19
C TYR A 20 -0.84 -6.27 2.48
N TYR A 21 -1.95 -6.81 2.00
CA TYR A 21 -1.99 -8.02 1.19
C TYR A 21 -2.28 -7.62 -0.25
N ILE A 22 -1.29 -7.70 -1.13
CA ILE A 22 -1.42 -7.37 -2.55
C ILE A 22 -1.72 -8.66 -3.31
N HIS A 23 -2.95 -8.79 -3.77
CA HIS A 23 -3.41 -9.97 -4.50
C HIS A 23 -3.14 -9.81 -5.99
N THR A 24 -2.56 -10.84 -6.58
CA THR A 24 -2.45 -11.03 -8.03
C THR A 24 -3.10 -12.35 -8.42
N GLN A 25 -3.23 -12.63 -9.72
CA GLN A 25 -3.75 -13.92 -10.19
C GLN A 25 -2.92 -15.13 -9.72
N LYS A 26 -1.61 -14.96 -9.46
CA LYS A 26 -0.70 -16.08 -9.17
C LYS A 26 -0.27 -16.18 -7.70
N ARG A 27 -0.38 -15.10 -6.92
CA ARG A 27 0.18 -15.02 -5.57
C ARG A 27 -0.37 -13.83 -4.78
N ILE A 28 -0.18 -13.89 -3.47
CA ILE A 28 -0.42 -12.80 -2.52
C ILE A 28 0.93 -12.36 -1.96
N LEU A 29 1.22 -11.06 -2.02
CA LEU A 29 2.38 -10.45 -1.36
C LEU A 29 1.91 -9.86 -0.04
N HIS A 30 2.44 -10.36 1.09
CA HIS A 30 2.20 -9.78 2.41
C HIS A 30 3.28 -8.74 2.69
N LEU A 31 2.91 -7.48 2.63
CA LEU A 31 3.77 -6.34 2.91
C LEU A 31 3.55 -5.88 4.36
N THR A 32 4.61 -5.96 5.15
CA THR A 32 4.61 -5.49 6.54
C THR A 32 5.82 -4.59 6.76
N ASN A 33 5.68 -3.42 7.39
CA ASN A 33 6.81 -2.53 7.64
C ASN A 33 6.93 -2.12 9.10
N SER A 34 8.14 -1.74 9.50
CA SER A 34 8.41 -1.07 10.77
C SER A 34 9.05 0.29 10.52
N GLU A 35 9.00 1.14 11.54
CA GLU A 35 9.44 2.54 11.41
C GLU A 35 10.93 2.68 11.07
N ILE A 36 11.73 1.64 11.30
CA ILE A 36 13.18 1.60 11.01
C ILE A 36 13.50 1.75 9.52
N LYS A 37 12.54 1.41 8.64
CA LYS A 37 12.71 1.52 7.18
C LYS A 37 12.32 2.90 6.65
N ILE A 38 11.54 3.68 7.39
CA ILE A 38 11.07 5.01 6.97
C ILE A 38 12.23 5.94 6.61
N PRO A 39 13.32 6.07 7.40
CA PRO A 39 14.43 6.94 7.02
C PRO A 39 15.05 6.58 5.65
N HIS A 40 15.10 5.30 5.30
CA HIS A 40 15.61 4.86 4.00
C HIS A 40 14.66 5.25 2.85
N LEU A 41 13.34 5.17 3.07
CA LEU A 41 12.35 5.64 2.10
C LEU A 41 12.43 7.16 1.91
N MET A 42 12.71 7.89 2.99
CA MET A 42 12.93 9.34 3.00
C MET A 42 14.25 9.78 2.36
N GLY A 43 15.14 8.86 1.97
CA GLY A 43 16.43 9.19 1.35
C GLY A 43 17.56 9.47 2.33
N MET A 44 17.41 9.15 3.61
CA MET A 44 18.41 9.43 4.64
C MET A 44 19.70 8.60 4.48
N GLN A 45 19.69 7.53 3.68
CA GLN A 45 20.88 6.75 3.31
C GLN A 45 21.95 7.57 2.57
N TYR A 46 21.53 8.67 1.94
CA TYR A 46 22.42 9.57 1.20
C TYR A 46 23.05 10.65 2.09
N LEU A 47 22.77 10.63 3.40
CA LEU A 47 23.28 11.59 4.35
C LEU A 47 24.44 11.00 5.16
N GLY A 48 25.49 11.80 5.33
CA GLY A 48 26.62 11.39 6.16
C GLY A 48 27.42 10.25 5.53
N LYS A 49 27.93 9.37 6.39
CA LYS A 49 28.51 8.10 5.95
C LYS A 49 27.39 7.17 5.44
N PRO A 50 27.69 6.22 4.54
CA PRO A 50 26.70 5.28 4.03
C PRO A 50 25.87 4.63 5.16
N ASN A 51 24.55 4.68 5.01
CA ASN A 51 23.56 4.14 5.96
C ASN A 51 23.56 4.75 7.37
N GLN A 52 24.34 5.80 7.63
CA GLN A 52 24.46 6.42 8.96
C GLN A 52 23.10 6.84 9.54
N PHE A 53 22.24 7.44 8.73
CA PHE A 53 20.91 7.92 9.14
C PHE A 53 19.78 6.97 8.71
N THR A 54 20.07 5.69 8.54
CA THR A 54 19.06 4.65 8.32
C THR A 54 18.79 3.85 9.59
N GLY A 55 17.73 3.04 9.62
CA GLY A 55 17.42 2.19 10.78
C GLY A 55 17.03 2.97 12.03
N ASP A 56 17.32 2.39 13.19
CA ASP A 56 16.94 2.92 14.51
C ASP A 56 17.53 4.31 14.79
N PHE A 57 18.80 4.51 14.43
CA PHE A 57 19.46 5.80 14.63
C PHE A 57 18.80 6.90 13.80
N GLY A 58 18.50 6.62 12.52
CA GLY A 58 17.78 7.54 11.65
C GLY A 58 16.41 7.91 12.20
N ALA A 59 15.62 6.91 12.59
CA ALA A 59 14.30 7.11 13.18
C ALA A 59 14.38 7.92 14.47
N TYR A 60 15.35 7.63 15.34
CA TYR A 60 15.59 8.40 16.56
C TYR A 60 15.97 9.85 16.26
N ALA A 61 16.88 10.09 15.31
CA ALA A 61 17.35 11.41 14.96
C ALA A 61 16.22 12.30 14.43
N ILE A 62 15.32 11.75 13.60
CA ILE A 62 14.14 12.46 13.09
C ILE A 62 13.16 12.74 14.23
N LYS A 63 12.81 11.73 15.04
CA LYS A 63 11.86 11.87 16.16
C LYS A 63 12.32 12.89 17.21
N LYS A 64 13.63 12.97 17.46
CA LYS A 64 14.22 13.96 18.38
C LYS A 64 14.59 15.27 17.69
N GLN A 65 14.25 15.44 16.41
CA GLN A 65 14.55 16.62 15.61
C GLN A 65 16.04 17.00 15.61
N ARG A 66 16.92 16.01 15.82
CA ARG A 66 18.38 16.15 15.72
C ARG A 66 18.85 16.29 14.27
N ILE A 67 17.98 15.90 13.33
CA ILE A 67 18.12 16.17 11.91
C ILE A 67 16.88 16.93 11.44
N THR A 68 17.14 18.05 10.76
CA THR A 68 16.12 18.94 10.19
C THR A 68 16.34 19.04 8.68
N MET A 69 15.42 19.68 7.95
CA MET A 69 15.59 19.93 6.51
C MET A 69 16.89 20.72 6.23
N GLU A 70 17.20 21.71 7.07
CA GLU A 70 18.46 22.45 6.96
C GLU A 70 19.70 21.55 7.19
N SER A 71 19.58 20.58 8.11
CA SER A 71 20.63 19.59 8.35
C SER A 71 20.88 18.70 7.13
N VAL A 72 19.82 18.31 6.41
CA VAL A 72 19.91 17.53 5.15
C VAL A 72 20.78 18.27 4.15
N GLU A 73 20.49 19.55 3.89
CA GLU A 73 21.25 20.38 2.95
C GLU A 73 22.73 20.50 3.35
N LYS A 74 23.00 20.83 4.63
CA LYS A 74 24.36 20.95 5.16
C LYS A 74 25.14 19.63 5.05
N LEU A 75 24.50 18.51 5.33
CA LEU A 75 25.13 17.19 5.25
C LEU A 75 25.43 16.80 3.80
N VAL A 76 24.53 17.06 2.85
CA VAL A 76 24.83 16.80 1.44
C VAL A 76 26.00 17.65 0.96
N ARG A 77 26.04 18.95 1.30
CA ARG A 77 27.17 19.82 0.94
C ARG A 77 28.50 19.36 1.55
N LYS A 78 28.47 18.83 2.78
CA LYS A 78 29.66 18.34 3.49
C LYS A 78 30.23 17.04 2.88
N TYR A 79 29.38 16.12 2.45
CA TYR A 79 29.81 14.76 2.07
C TYR A 79 29.98 14.55 0.56
N TYR A 80 29.37 15.38 -0.29
CA TYR A 80 29.54 15.31 -1.74
C TYR A 80 30.41 16.45 -2.25
N LYS A 81 31.50 16.13 -2.96
CA LYS A 81 32.56 17.09 -3.31
C LYS A 81 32.19 18.12 -4.38
N THR A 82 31.37 17.75 -5.35
CA THR A 82 31.06 18.59 -6.52
C THR A 82 29.65 19.15 -6.43
N GLU A 83 29.45 20.40 -6.82
CA GLU A 83 28.11 21.03 -6.85
C GLU A 83 27.09 20.22 -7.64
N GLU A 84 27.50 19.61 -8.77
CA GLU A 84 26.61 18.79 -9.56
C GLU A 84 26.08 17.57 -8.78
N LYS A 85 26.97 16.83 -8.10
CA LYS A 85 26.57 15.70 -7.24
C LYS A 85 25.70 16.17 -6.07
N GLN A 86 26.05 17.28 -5.43
CA GLN A 86 25.24 17.85 -4.34
C GLN A 86 23.82 18.16 -4.83
N ARG A 87 23.69 18.85 -5.98
CA ARG A 87 22.41 19.17 -6.61
C ARG A 87 21.60 17.91 -6.91
N ARG A 88 22.21 16.90 -7.55
CA ARG A 88 21.54 15.63 -7.88
C ARG A 88 21.05 14.88 -6.62
N MET A 89 21.85 14.84 -5.55
CA MET A 89 21.47 14.18 -4.30
C MET A 89 20.35 14.92 -3.59
N LEU A 90 20.42 16.25 -3.51
CA LEU A 90 19.32 17.05 -2.93
C LEU A 90 18.04 16.89 -3.72
N GLU A 91 18.11 16.98 -5.05
CA GLU A 91 16.95 16.78 -5.92
C GLU A 91 16.28 15.43 -5.68
N MET A 92 17.06 14.35 -5.59
CA MET A 92 16.55 13.02 -5.29
C MET A 92 15.92 12.92 -3.89
N ILE A 93 16.55 13.49 -2.86
CA ILE A 93 16.02 13.47 -1.49
C ILE A 93 14.72 14.27 -1.41
N HIS A 94 14.66 15.46 -1.99
CA HIS A 94 13.46 16.28 -2.01
C HIS A 94 12.32 15.59 -2.77
N ARG A 95 12.59 14.99 -3.93
CA ARG A 95 11.59 14.19 -4.67
C ARG A 95 10.98 13.08 -3.81
N LYS A 96 11.77 12.41 -2.98
CA LYS A 96 11.26 11.40 -2.01
C LYS A 96 10.41 12.07 -0.94
N LEU A 97 10.95 13.07 -0.25
CA LEU A 97 10.29 13.72 0.89
C LEU A 97 8.95 14.37 0.50
N ASP A 98 8.89 15.04 -0.65
CA ASP A 98 7.73 15.79 -1.11
C ASP A 98 6.58 14.88 -1.56
N ASN A 99 6.88 13.62 -1.92
CA ASN A 99 5.90 12.70 -2.50
C ASN A 99 5.65 11.45 -1.65
N LEU A 100 6.35 11.25 -0.53
CA LEU A 100 6.18 10.06 0.31
C LEU A 100 4.77 9.96 0.92
N GLY A 101 4.09 11.09 1.08
CA GLY A 101 2.68 11.13 1.52
C GLY A 101 1.70 10.47 0.53
N GLU A 102 2.08 10.29 -0.73
CA GLU A 102 1.24 9.72 -1.78
C GLU A 102 1.19 8.18 -1.73
N LEU A 103 1.92 7.55 -0.79
CA LEU A 103 1.92 6.09 -0.63
C LEU A 103 0.51 5.55 -0.32
N GLY A 104 -0.33 6.31 0.37
CA GLY A 104 -1.72 5.94 0.62
C GLY A 104 -2.49 5.75 -0.69
N GLU A 105 -2.38 6.70 -1.62
CA GLU A 105 -3.03 6.66 -2.93
C GLU A 105 -2.52 5.48 -3.77
N MET A 106 -1.22 5.22 -3.73
CA MET A 106 -0.60 4.08 -4.43
C MET A 106 -1.20 2.72 -4.01
N PHE A 107 -1.64 2.56 -2.76
CA PHE A 107 -2.28 1.32 -2.30
C PHE A 107 -3.80 1.29 -2.52
N SER A 108 -4.47 2.44 -2.59
CA SER A 108 -5.94 2.52 -2.73
C SER A 108 -6.42 2.70 -4.17
N SER A 109 -5.51 2.79 -5.13
CA SER A 109 -5.82 3.01 -6.54
C SER A 109 -5.04 2.06 -7.44
N TYR A 110 -5.28 2.15 -8.76
CA TYR A 110 -4.62 1.27 -9.71
C TYR A 110 -3.10 1.53 -9.73
N SER A 111 -2.35 0.50 -9.36
CA SER A 111 -0.90 0.46 -9.44
C SER A 111 -0.46 -0.78 -10.21
N LYS A 112 0.62 -0.66 -10.97
CA LYS A 112 1.20 -1.75 -11.75
C LYS A 112 2.30 -2.42 -10.92
N LEU A 113 2.24 -3.74 -10.76
CA LEU A 113 3.26 -4.50 -10.03
C LEU A 113 4.19 -5.20 -11.02
N TYR A 114 5.46 -4.85 -11.03
CA TYR A 114 6.48 -5.48 -11.87
C TYR A 114 7.36 -6.43 -11.07
N LEU A 115 7.79 -7.53 -11.69
CA LEU A 115 8.90 -8.32 -11.18
C LEU A 115 10.20 -7.57 -11.45
N TYR A 116 10.94 -7.26 -10.40
CA TYR A 116 12.21 -6.57 -10.53
C TYR A 116 13.32 -7.63 -10.55
N GLU A 117 13.66 -8.12 -11.75
CA GLU A 117 14.67 -9.17 -11.93
C GLU A 117 16.07 -8.64 -11.56
N LYS A 118 16.48 -8.79 -10.29
CA LYS A 118 17.79 -8.35 -9.77
C LYS A 118 18.97 -8.80 -10.64
N GLY A 119 18.86 -9.98 -11.27
CA GLY A 119 19.89 -10.55 -12.15
C GLY A 119 20.12 -9.77 -13.45
N LYS A 120 19.12 -9.05 -13.96
CA LYS A 120 19.23 -8.21 -15.17
C LYS A 120 19.59 -6.76 -14.86
N ASN A 121 19.35 -6.30 -13.63
CA ASN A 121 19.60 -4.92 -13.17
C ASN A 121 20.75 -4.86 -12.14
N LYS A 122 21.86 -5.57 -12.38
CA LYS A 122 22.98 -5.66 -11.42
C LYS A 122 23.64 -4.31 -11.10
N GLU A 123 23.60 -3.37 -12.05
CA GLU A 123 24.16 -2.02 -11.89
C GLU A 123 23.18 -1.02 -11.26
N SER A 124 21.93 -1.42 -11.03
CA SER A 124 20.92 -0.54 -10.42
C SER A 124 21.10 -0.50 -8.90
N GLU A 125 21.17 0.70 -8.33
CA GLU A 125 21.08 0.91 -6.87
C GLU A 125 19.70 0.50 -6.32
N PHE A 126 18.70 0.32 -7.19
CA PHE A 126 17.34 -0.05 -6.82
C PHE A 126 17.21 -1.56 -6.63
N GLN A 127 17.76 -2.07 -5.52
CA GLN A 127 17.71 -3.50 -5.18
C GLN A 127 16.31 -3.86 -4.65
N SER A 128 15.43 -4.35 -5.52
CA SER A 128 14.06 -4.80 -5.18
C SER A 128 13.74 -6.14 -5.82
N ASP A 129 12.81 -6.90 -5.23
CA ASP A 129 12.23 -8.12 -5.83
C ASP A 129 10.99 -7.79 -6.67
N TYR A 130 10.23 -6.78 -6.23
CA TYR A 130 9.11 -6.23 -6.98
C TYR A 130 9.17 -4.71 -7.01
N LEU A 131 8.58 -4.11 -8.04
CA LEU A 131 8.41 -2.68 -8.15
C LEU A 131 6.94 -2.37 -8.36
N LEU A 132 6.35 -1.62 -7.43
CA LEU A 132 5.02 -1.06 -7.56
C LEU A 132 5.14 0.33 -8.20
N VAL A 133 4.48 0.52 -9.34
CA VAL A 133 4.47 1.78 -10.09
C VAL A 133 3.07 2.35 -10.08
N HIS A 134 2.94 3.60 -9.65
CA HIS A 134 1.68 4.33 -9.64
C HIS A 134 1.83 5.62 -10.42
N GLU A 135 0.93 5.83 -11.39
CA GLU A 135 0.91 7.03 -12.22
C GLU A 135 -0.26 7.91 -11.78
N THR A 136 0.05 9.10 -11.25
CA THR A 136 -0.95 10.07 -10.79
C THR A 136 -0.68 11.44 -11.41
N GLY A 137 -1.53 11.83 -12.36
CA GLY A 137 -1.35 13.04 -13.16
C GLY A 137 0.01 13.08 -13.87
N LYS A 138 0.87 14.02 -13.46
CA LYS A 138 2.23 14.17 -14.01
C LYS A 138 3.30 13.41 -13.22
N LYS A 139 2.96 12.80 -12.07
CA LYS A 139 3.88 12.08 -11.20
C LYS A 139 3.84 10.59 -11.50
N ILE A 140 4.99 9.96 -11.39
CA ILE A 140 5.15 8.50 -11.44
C ILE A 140 5.90 8.11 -10.17
N LEU A 141 5.20 7.40 -9.29
CA LEU A 141 5.71 6.93 -8.02
C LEU A 141 6.23 5.49 -8.19
N HIS A 142 7.38 5.21 -7.60
CA HIS A 142 8.07 3.94 -7.68
C HIS A 142 8.35 3.43 -6.26
N LEU A 143 7.71 2.33 -5.86
CA LEU A 143 7.92 1.69 -4.57
C LEU A 143 8.51 0.30 -4.77
N GLY A 144 9.77 0.16 -4.38
CA GLY A 144 10.50 -1.10 -4.40
C GLY A 144 10.19 -1.95 -3.18
N LEU A 145 9.88 -3.22 -3.42
CA LEU A 145 9.57 -4.20 -2.40
C LEU A 145 10.65 -5.28 -2.38
N VAL A 146 11.16 -5.61 -1.20
CA VAL A 146 12.15 -6.68 -1.01
C VAL A 146 11.55 -7.79 -0.17
N LYS A 147 11.82 -9.04 -0.56
CA LYS A 147 11.41 -10.22 0.19
C LYS A 147 12.12 -10.26 1.53
N SER A 148 11.36 -10.54 2.59
CA SER A 148 11.93 -10.79 3.91
C SER A 148 12.72 -12.09 3.91
N GLU A 149 13.82 -12.10 4.66
CA GLU A 149 14.50 -13.34 5.05
C GLU A 149 13.64 -14.16 6.03
N ARG A 150 12.76 -13.48 6.77
CA ARG A 150 11.88 -14.08 7.77
C ARG A 150 10.52 -14.38 7.14
N GLY A 151 10.42 -15.54 6.50
CA GLY A 151 9.14 -16.13 6.11
C GLY A 151 8.80 -16.05 4.62
N LYS A 152 8.02 -17.03 4.17
CA LYS A 152 7.62 -17.17 2.76
C LYS A 152 6.51 -16.17 2.44
N GLY A 153 6.74 -15.33 1.42
CA GLY A 153 5.72 -14.41 0.91
C GLY A 153 5.61 -13.08 1.68
N ILE A 154 6.49 -12.85 2.65
CA ILE A 154 6.60 -11.59 3.39
C ILE A 154 7.56 -10.65 2.66
N TYR A 155 7.17 -9.39 2.54
CA TYR A 155 7.91 -8.33 1.85
C TYR A 155 7.94 -7.06 2.71
N HIS A 156 8.92 -6.21 2.42
CA HIS A 156 9.11 -4.91 3.05
C HIS A 156 9.34 -3.84 1.98
N CYS A 157 8.87 -2.61 2.23
CA CYS A 157 9.23 -1.45 1.43
C CYS A 157 10.73 -1.19 1.61
N ASN A 158 11.46 -1.13 0.50
CA ASN A 158 12.91 -0.94 0.51
C ASN A 158 13.29 0.41 -0.09
N SER A 159 12.66 0.83 -1.18
CA SER A 159 13.01 2.05 -1.88
C SER A 159 11.77 2.78 -2.36
N PHE A 160 11.82 4.11 -2.31
CA PHE A 160 10.79 4.98 -2.87
C PHE A 160 11.44 5.99 -3.80
N MET A 161 10.85 6.27 -4.95
CA MET A 161 11.32 7.31 -5.87
C MET A 161 10.13 7.93 -6.60
N THR A 162 10.30 9.17 -7.04
CA THR A 162 9.32 9.86 -7.88
C THR A 162 10.02 10.40 -9.13
N THR A 163 9.47 10.05 -10.29
CA THR A 163 9.77 10.68 -11.57
C THR A 163 8.55 11.44 -12.07
N TYR A 164 8.75 12.32 -13.04
CA TYR A 164 7.67 13.10 -13.65
C TYR A 164 7.54 12.77 -15.14
N GLN A 165 6.33 12.94 -15.69
CA GLN A 165 6.04 12.66 -17.10
C GLN A 165 6.93 13.42 -18.08
N ASN A 166 7.48 14.58 -17.68
CA ASN A 166 8.37 15.39 -18.50
C ASN A 166 9.86 15.03 -18.31
N ASP A 167 10.19 14.14 -17.37
CA ASP A 167 11.56 13.68 -17.19
C ASP A 167 11.97 12.82 -18.39
N ARG A 168 13.19 13.05 -18.90
CA ARG A 168 13.74 12.26 -20.03
C ARG A 168 13.75 10.76 -19.74
N ASP A 169 14.02 10.40 -18.50
CA ASP A 169 14.15 9.03 -18.02
C ASP A 169 13.01 8.62 -17.07
N ARG A 170 11.81 9.15 -17.31
CA ARG A 170 10.63 8.97 -16.45
C ARG A 170 10.29 7.51 -16.14
N ASP A 171 10.53 6.61 -17.10
CA ASP A 171 10.21 5.19 -17.05
C ASP A 171 11.45 4.29 -16.83
N SER A 172 12.62 4.88 -16.58
CA SER A 172 13.90 4.17 -16.43
C SER A 172 13.86 3.02 -15.42
N PHE A 173 13.03 3.11 -14.37
CA PHE A 173 12.90 2.07 -13.35
C PHE A 173 12.11 0.84 -13.81
N PHE A 174 11.29 0.94 -14.86
CA PHE A 174 10.37 -0.15 -15.24
C PHE A 174 10.27 -0.45 -16.74
N ARG A 175 10.80 0.40 -17.62
CA ARG A 175 10.69 0.23 -19.09
C ARG A 175 11.19 -1.12 -19.59
N ASP A 176 12.26 -1.63 -18.98
CA ASP A 176 12.92 -2.87 -19.42
C ASP A 176 12.49 -4.11 -18.59
N LEU A 177 11.49 -3.97 -17.70
CA LEU A 177 10.99 -5.07 -16.87
C LEU A 177 10.00 -5.93 -17.65
N SER A 178 10.39 -7.20 -17.86
CA SER A 178 9.68 -8.13 -18.75
C SER A 178 8.37 -8.67 -18.18
N TYR A 179 8.18 -8.66 -16.86
CA TYR A 179 7.02 -9.27 -16.21
C TYR A 179 6.23 -8.27 -15.39
N ARG A 180 4.97 -8.06 -15.80
CA ARG A 180 3.97 -7.26 -15.10
C ARG A 180 2.86 -8.16 -14.58
N TYR A 181 2.58 -8.05 -13.28
CA TYR A 181 1.43 -8.65 -12.63
C TYR A 181 0.29 -7.64 -12.54
N GLU A 182 -0.92 -8.12 -12.82
CA GLU A 182 -2.14 -7.39 -12.54
C GLU A 182 -2.52 -7.56 -11.07
N ILE A 183 -2.68 -6.43 -10.37
CA ILE A 183 -3.18 -6.41 -9.01
C ILE A 183 -4.71 -6.54 -9.09
N THR A 184 -5.25 -7.58 -8.47
CA THR A 184 -6.70 -7.81 -8.48
C THR A 184 -7.38 -7.12 -7.30
N ARG A 185 -6.69 -7.05 -6.15
CA ARG A 185 -7.20 -6.54 -4.88
C ARG A 185 -6.05 -6.18 -3.94
N ILE A 186 -6.22 -5.14 -3.12
CA ILE A 186 -5.33 -4.85 -1.98
C ILE A 186 -6.19 -4.81 -0.72
N VAL A 187 -5.83 -5.63 0.26
CA VAL A 187 -6.45 -5.66 1.58
C VAL A 187 -5.47 -5.04 2.57
N ARG A 188 -5.91 -4.05 3.36
CA ARG A 188 -5.18 -3.57 4.52
C ARG A 188 -5.70 -4.26 5.77
N GLU A 189 -4.81 -4.61 6.68
CA GLU A 189 -5.13 -5.14 8.01
C GLU A 189 -4.48 -4.26 9.07
N ASN A 190 -5.25 -3.72 10.00
CA ASN A 190 -4.70 -3.02 11.15
C ASN A 190 -3.96 -4.02 12.05
N LYS A 191 -2.68 -3.76 12.34
CA LYS A 191 -1.85 -4.71 13.08
C LYS A 191 -2.30 -4.93 14.51
N ASP A 192 -2.89 -3.91 15.13
CA ASP A 192 -3.33 -3.92 16.53
C ASP A 192 -4.72 -4.56 16.66
N THR A 193 -5.67 -4.11 15.84
CA THR A 193 -7.07 -4.57 15.94
C THR A 193 -7.39 -5.79 15.09
N LYS A 194 -6.49 -6.18 14.17
CA LYS A 194 -6.70 -7.23 13.15
C LYS A 194 -7.86 -6.96 12.19
N HIS A 195 -8.45 -5.76 12.24
CA HIS A 195 -9.51 -5.34 11.31
C HIS A 195 -8.98 -5.27 9.88
N LYS A 196 -9.71 -5.86 8.93
CA LYS A 196 -9.36 -5.93 7.52
C LYS A 196 -10.31 -5.10 6.67
N GLU A 197 -9.78 -4.47 5.64
CA GLU A 197 -10.56 -3.70 4.68
C GLU A 197 -9.94 -3.79 3.28
N VAL A 198 -10.79 -3.86 2.26
CA VAL A 198 -10.37 -3.75 0.87
C VAL A 198 -10.26 -2.29 0.47
N ILE A 199 -9.03 -1.86 0.22
CA ILE A 199 -8.74 -0.48 -0.20
C ILE A 199 -8.61 -0.33 -1.70
N TYR A 200 -8.37 -1.42 -2.42
CA TYR A 200 -8.36 -1.44 -3.89
C TYR A 200 -8.93 -2.76 -4.41
N GLN A 201 -9.69 -2.69 -5.49
CA GLN A 201 -10.20 -3.85 -6.23
C GLN A 201 -10.29 -3.50 -7.71
N SER A 202 -9.76 -4.37 -8.57
CA SER A 202 -9.89 -4.26 -10.03
C SER A 202 -11.35 -4.51 -10.47
N VAL A 203 -11.74 -3.92 -11.61
CA VAL A 203 -13.08 -4.10 -12.18
C VAL A 203 -13.37 -5.57 -12.48
N GLU A 204 -12.38 -6.30 -12.98
CA GLU A 204 -12.48 -7.73 -13.28
C GLU A 204 -12.64 -8.56 -12.01
N ALA A 205 -11.97 -8.19 -10.91
CA ALA A 205 -12.15 -8.87 -9.62
C ALA A 205 -13.53 -8.57 -9.01
N GLU A 206 -14.01 -7.33 -9.11
CA GLU A 206 -15.34 -6.96 -8.64
C GLU A 206 -16.45 -7.70 -9.40
N ARG A 207 -16.35 -7.77 -10.74
CA ARG A 207 -17.29 -8.56 -11.56
C ARG A 207 -17.31 -10.04 -11.20
N ARG A 208 -16.13 -10.64 -10.95
CA ARG A 208 -16.03 -12.04 -10.51
C ARG A 208 -16.65 -12.24 -9.13
N GLU A 209 -16.44 -11.30 -8.22
CA GLU A 209 -17.03 -11.35 -6.89
C GLU A 209 -18.56 -11.24 -6.95
N GLN A 210 -19.09 -10.32 -7.76
CA GLN A 210 -20.52 -10.20 -8.02
C GLN A 210 -21.11 -11.52 -8.55
N ALA A 211 -20.50 -12.13 -9.57
CA ALA A 211 -20.96 -13.41 -10.10
C ALA A 211 -20.89 -14.54 -9.06
N GLY A 212 -19.91 -14.48 -8.15
CA GLY A 212 -19.83 -15.39 -7.00
C GLY A 212 -21.01 -15.22 -6.04
N ILE A 213 -21.35 -13.97 -5.71
CA ILE A 213 -22.48 -13.65 -4.81
C ILE A 213 -23.79 -14.13 -5.42
N GLU A 214 -24.02 -13.89 -6.72
CA GLU A 214 -25.21 -14.37 -7.42
C GLU A 214 -25.35 -15.90 -7.33
N LYS A 215 -24.26 -16.64 -7.52
CA LYS A 215 -24.25 -18.11 -7.38
C LYS A 215 -24.51 -18.55 -5.94
N MET A 216 -23.91 -17.86 -4.96
CA MET A 216 -24.11 -18.14 -3.55
C MET A 216 -25.57 -17.94 -3.14
N LEU A 217 -26.20 -16.84 -3.57
CA LEU A 217 -27.61 -16.55 -3.29
C LEU A 217 -28.51 -17.61 -3.92
N ALA A 218 -28.25 -17.98 -5.19
CA ALA A 218 -29.00 -19.03 -5.87
C ALA A 218 -28.90 -20.39 -5.14
N ALA A 219 -27.71 -20.75 -4.67
CA ALA A 219 -27.51 -21.97 -3.88
C ALA A 219 -28.24 -21.95 -2.53
N ALA A 220 -28.43 -20.77 -1.94
CA ALA A 220 -29.19 -20.58 -0.72
C ALA A 220 -30.71 -20.45 -0.95
N GLY A 221 -31.18 -20.55 -2.20
CA GLY A 221 -32.59 -20.36 -2.55
C GLY A 221 -33.08 -18.91 -2.45
N ILE A 222 -32.17 -17.94 -2.34
CA ILE A 222 -32.49 -16.52 -2.19
C ILE A 222 -32.48 -15.85 -3.58
N ARG A 223 -33.55 -15.14 -3.92
CA ARG A 223 -33.62 -14.41 -5.19
C ARG A 223 -32.57 -13.29 -5.20
N ALA A 224 -31.66 -13.36 -6.15
CA ALA A 224 -30.67 -12.32 -6.39
C ALA A 224 -31.37 -11.03 -6.84
N ASP A 225 -31.08 -9.94 -6.11
CA ASP A 225 -31.51 -8.58 -6.42
C ASP A 225 -30.30 -7.65 -6.41
N GLY A 226 -30.31 -6.65 -7.30
CA GLY A 226 -29.20 -5.72 -7.45
C GLY A 226 -28.91 -4.90 -6.19
N LYS A 227 -29.91 -4.59 -5.37
CA LYS A 227 -29.71 -3.88 -4.09
C LYS A 227 -29.03 -4.80 -3.07
N LEU A 228 -29.48 -6.05 -2.97
CA LEU A 228 -28.88 -7.04 -2.08
C LEU A 228 -27.43 -7.35 -2.45
N ILE A 229 -27.16 -7.62 -3.73
CA ILE A 229 -25.80 -7.87 -4.24
C ILE A 229 -24.86 -6.70 -3.89
N LYS A 230 -25.31 -5.46 -4.15
CA LYS A 230 -24.53 -4.26 -3.81
C LYS A 230 -24.28 -4.13 -2.30
N SER A 231 -25.24 -4.53 -1.47
CA SER A 231 -25.09 -4.53 -0.01
C SER A 231 -24.02 -5.54 0.43
N ILE A 232 -24.06 -6.77 -0.10
CA ILE A 232 -23.06 -7.82 0.19
C ILE A 232 -21.68 -7.40 -0.29
N LEU A 233 -21.55 -6.82 -1.50
CA LEU A 233 -20.26 -6.30 -1.99
C LEU A 233 -19.69 -5.22 -1.05
N ARG A 234 -20.53 -4.32 -0.54
CA ARG A 234 -20.09 -3.30 0.43
C ARG A 234 -19.59 -3.92 1.73
N LEU A 235 -20.29 -4.92 2.26
CA LEU A 235 -19.84 -5.68 3.43
C LEU A 235 -18.50 -6.37 3.17
N ASN A 236 -18.38 -7.09 2.04
CA ASN A 236 -17.15 -7.78 1.69
C ASN A 236 -15.95 -6.83 1.57
N LYS A 237 -16.19 -5.67 0.97
CA LYS A 237 -15.20 -4.60 0.86
C LYS A 237 -14.80 -4.09 2.24
N LYS A 238 -15.79 -3.79 3.09
CA LYS A 238 -15.57 -3.17 4.39
C LYS A 238 -14.82 -4.08 5.37
N PHE A 239 -15.14 -5.38 5.37
CA PHE A 239 -14.52 -6.36 6.27
C PHE A 239 -13.37 -7.16 5.65
N GLY A 240 -13.02 -6.88 4.39
CA GLY A 240 -11.87 -7.53 3.76
C GLY A 240 -12.04 -9.02 3.49
N ILE A 241 -13.26 -9.58 3.58
CA ILE A 241 -13.56 -11.01 3.41
C ILE A 241 -14.70 -11.22 2.43
N TYR A 242 -14.79 -12.40 1.84
CA TYR A 242 -15.97 -12.81 1.08
C TYR A 242 -16.93 -13.53 2.03
N HIS A 243 -18.09 -12.95 2.32
CA HIS A 243 -19.08 -13.55 3.21
C HIS A 243 -19.84 -14.67 2.49
N THR A 244 -19.96 -15.83 3.13
CA THR A 244 -20.83 -16.93 2.70
C THR A 244 -22.26 -16.73 3.22
N ALA A 245 -23.23 -17.49 2.70
CA ALA A 245 -24.61 -17.40 3.16
C ALA A 245 -24.75 -17.65 4.69
N ASP A 246 -24.00 -18.61 5.24
CA ASP A 246 -23.99 -18.89 6.68
C ASP A 246 -23.46 -17.70 7.49
N MET A 247 -22.37 -17.06 7.02
CA MET A 247 -21.83 -15.86 7.66
C MET A 247 -22.80 -14.68 7.59
N LEU A 248 -23.57 -14.57 6.50
CA LEU A 248 -24.57 -13.53 6.33
C LEU A 248 -25.83 -13.76 7.18
N ASN A 249 -26.09 -15.01 7.58
CA ASN A 249 -27.19 -15.38 8.47
C ASN A 249 -26.86 -15.17 9.96
N ASP A 250 -25.59 -15.01 10.30
CA ASP A 250 -25.13 -14.84 11.67
C ASP A 250 -25.05 -13.34 12.02
N SER A 251 -26.22 -12.77 12.38
CA SER A 251 -26.35 -11.35 12.74
C SER A 251 -25.45 -10.96 13.93
N GLU A 252 -25.29 -11.85 14.90
CA GLU A 252 -24.45 -11.61 16.08
C GLU A 252 -22.98 -11.54 15.69
N ALA A 253 -22.49 -12.48 14.87
CA ALA A 253 -21.11 -12.45 14.38
C ALA A 253 -20.83 -11.26 13.45
N LEU A 254 -21.80 -10.80 12.66
CA LEU A 254 -21.64 -9.62 11.81
C LEU A 254 -21.52 -8.34 12.65
N LEU A 255 -22.43 -8.14 13.61
CA LEU A 255 -22.39 -6.98 14.50
C LEU A 255 -21.17 -7.01 15.43
N GLY A 256 -20.78 -8.19 15.91
CA GLY A 256 -19.59 -8.37 16.76
C GLY A 256 -18.26 -8.03 16.08
N LYS A 257 -18.22 -7.93 14.75
CA LYS A 257 -17.04 -7.48 13.98
C LYS A 257 -16.97 -5.97 13.78
N CYS A 258 -18.06 -5.24 14.06
CA CYS A 258 -18.10 -3.80 13.92
C CYS A 258 -17.22 -3.16 15.00
N THR A 259 -16.44 -2.17 14.59
CA THR A 259 -15.54 -1.40 15.46
C THR A 259 -15.98 0.05 15.61
N ASP A 260 -16.93 0.50 14.80
CA ASP A 260 -17.50 1.86 14.85
C ASP A 260 -18.98 1.89 14.44
N LYS A 261 -19.63 3.02 14.72
CA LYS A 261 -21.06 3.26 14.42
C LYS A 261 -21.40 3.22 12.93
N ARG A 262 -20.45 3.49 12.04
CA ARG A 262 -20.68 3.45 10.58
C ARG A 262 -20.73 2.01 10.10
N GLU A 263 -19.88 1.15 10.65
CA GLU A 263 -19.93 -0.30 10.44
C GLU A 263 -21.23 -0.90 10.95
N GLU A 264 -21.64 -0.52 12.17
CA GLU A 264 -22.93 -0.95 12.74
C GLU A 264 -24.12 -0.55 11.85
N SER A 265 -24.13 0.70 11.36
CA SER A 265 -25.17 1.17 10.45
C SER A 265 -25.18 0.39 9.13
N LEU A 266 -24.00 0.12 8.55
CA LEU A 266 -23.87 -0.66 7.32
C LEU A 266 -24.37 -2.10 7.49
N VAL A 267 -24.02 -2.75 8.61
CA VAL A 267 -24.49 -4.11 8.92
C VAL A 267 -26.00 -4.11 9.18
N SER A 268 -26.52 -3.14 9.93
CA SER A 268 -27.95 -3.03 10.23
C SER A 268 -28.79 -2.82 8.96
N ASP A 269 -28.34 -1.94 8.06
CA ASP A 269 -28.98 -1.73 6.75
C ASP A 269 -28.98 -3.01 5.91
N PHE A 270 -27.88 -3.77 5.95
CA PHE A 270 -27.81 -5.07 5.29
C PHE A 270 -28.80 -6.08 5.90
N LEU A 271 -28.83 -6.21 7.23
CA LEU A 271 -29.67 -7.19 7.92
C LEU A 271 -31.16 -6.94 7.64
N ALA A 272 -31.60 -5.68 7.65
CA ALA A 272 -32.96 -5.32 7.27
C ALA A 272 -33.32 -5.78 5.84
N LEU A 273 -32.40 -5.60 4.89
CA LEU A 273 -32.59 -6.07 3.51
C LEU A 273 -32.54 -7.60 3.41
N TRP A 274 -31.69 -8.25 4.19
CA TRP A 274 -31.52 -9.69 4.22
C TRP A 274 -32.78 -10.40 4.73
N GLU A 275 -33.35 -9.92 5.83
CA GLU A 275 -34.58 -10.45 6.41
C GLU A 275 -35.79 -10.29 5.48
N GLU A 276 -35.94 -9.12 4.84
CA GLU A 276 -37.02 -8.89 3.86
C GLU A 276 -36.98 -9.93 2.73
N LYS A 277 -35.78 -10.24 2.22
CA LYS A 277 -35.60 -11.19 1.11
C LYS A 277 -35.71 -12.65 1.53
N ARG A 278 -35.47 -12.97 2.80
CA ARG A 278 -35.70 -14.31 3.35
C ARG A 278 -37.16 -14.57 3.70
N ASN A 279 -37.87 -13.56 4.19
CA ASN A 279 -39.29 -13.68 4.59
C ASN A 279 -40.27 -13.60 3.40
N GLY A 280 -39.78 -13.20 2.22
CA GLY A 280 -40.53 -13.23 0.96
C GLY A 280 -40.34 -14.49 0.12
N ILE A 281 -39.76 -15.55 0.72
CA ILE A 281 -39.72 -16.94 0.21
C ILE A 281 -40.93 -17.67 0.76
#